data_AF-A0A1I6DEX7-F1
#
_entry.id   AF-A0A1I6DEX7-F1
#
_cell.length_a   1.000
_cell.length_b   1.000
_cell.length_c   1.000
_cell.angle_alpha   90.00
_cell.angle_beta   90.00
_cell.angle_gamma   90.00
#
_symmetry.space_group_name_H-M   'P 1'
#
loop_
_entity.id
_entity.type
_entity.pdbx_description
1 polymer ?
#
loop_
_entity_poly.entity_id
_entity_poly.type
_entity_poly.pdbx_seq_one_letter_code
_entity_poly.pdbx_strand_id
1 'polypeptide(L)' 'MTNTVALWLAALLILSVAGDLVLQDGAWLVFLGKKFLALTDWVAFWR' A
#
# COMPACT_ATOMS: atom_id res chain seq x y z
N MET A 1 -20.87 -4.42 8.01
CA MET A 1 -19.65 -4.93 7.35
C MET A 1 -19.67 -6.44 7.46
N THR A 2 -19.98 -7.16 6.38
CA THR A 2 -20.04 -8.63 6.42
C THR A 2 -18.61 -9.18 6.42
N ASN A 3 -18.34 -10.21 7.23
CA ASN A 3 -17.02 -10.88 7.27
C ASN A 3 -16.54 -11.30 5.87
N THR A 4 -17.47 -11.56 4.96
CA THR A 4 -17.21 -11.85 3.55
C THR A 4 -16.46 -10.73 2.83
N VAL A 5 -16.86 -9.47 3.03
CA VAL A 5 -16.20 -8.31 2.39
C VAL A 5 -14.80 -8.12 2.97
N ALA A 6 -14.64 -8.32 4.29
CA ALA A 6 -13.34 -8.23 4.94
C ALA A 6 -12.36 -9.29 4.40
N LEU A 7 -12.82 -10.53 4.16
CA LEU A 7 -12.02 -11.59 3.57
C LEU A 7 -11.57 -11.27 2.15
N TRP A 8 -12.47 -10.76 1.31
CA TRP A 8 -12.13 -10.35 -0.05
C TRP A 8 -11.11 -9.21 -0.09
N LEU A 9 -11.26 -8.22 0.78
CA LEU A 9 -10.30 -7.12 0.91
C LEU A 9 -8.94 -7.61 1.38
N ALA A 10 -8.90 -8.52 2.37
CA ALA A 10 -7.66 -9.12 2.83
C ALA A 10 -6.96 -9.91 1.71
N ALA A 11 -7.70 -10.72 0.97
CA ALA A 11 -7.17 -11.49 -0.16
C ALA A 11 -6.60 -10.57 -1.25
N LEU A 12 -7.33 -9.51 -1.61
CA LEU A 12 -6.89 -8.53 -2.61
C LEU A 12 -5.58 -7.83 -2.20
N LEU A 13 -5.49 -7.42 -0.93
CA LEU A 13 -4.28 -6.78 -0.41
C LEU A 13 -3.08 -7.72 -0.42
N ILE A 14 -3.25 -8.96 0.04
CA ILE A 14 -2.17 -9.96 0.05
C ILE A 14 -1.71 -10.25 -1.38
N LEU A 15 -2.63 -10.45 -2.33
CA LEU A 15 -2.30 -10.69 -3.74
C LEU A 15 -1.56 -9.51 -4.36
N SER A 16 -1.94 -8.27 -4.02
CA SER A 16 -1.28 -7.07 -4.54
C SER A 16 0.15 -6.94 -4.02
N VAL A 17 0.36 -7.20 -2.73
CA VAL A 17 1.71 -7.19 -2.11
C VAL A 17 2.57 -8.32 -2.67
N ALA A 18 2.03 -9.54 -2.75
CA ALA A 18 2.75 -10.68 -3.31
C ALA A 18 3.12 -10.46 -4.78
N GLY A 19 2.20 -9.88 -5.56
CA GLY A 19 2.44 -9.51 -6.96
C GLY A 19 3.57 -8.50 -7.11
N ASP A 20 3.62 -7.47 -6.28
CA ASP A 20 4.72 -6.49 -6.29
C ASP A 20 6.07 -7.13 -5.93
N LEU A 21 6.10 -8.01 -4.93
CA LEU A 21 7.33 -8.71 -4.53
C LEU A 21 7.85 -9.67 -5.60
N VAL A 22 6.97 -10.34 -6.34
CA VAL A 22 7.36 -11.36 -7.34
C VAL A 22 7.66 -10.75 -8.71
N LEU A 23 6.88 -9.75 -9.15
CA LEU A 23 6.99 -9.19 -10.50
C LEU A 23 7.90 -7.97 -10.58
N GLN A 24 8.09 -7.25 -9.46
CA GLN A 24 8.74 -5.94 -9.43
C GLN A 24 9.75 -5.83 -8.26
N ASP A 25 10.09 -6.94 -7.61
CA ASP A 25 11.01 -6.99 -6.46
C ASP A 25 10.66 -6.00 -5.33
N GLY A 26 9.36 -5.67 -5.17
CA GLY A 26 8.89 -4.73 -4.15
C GLY A 26 9.04 -3.25 -4.54
N ALA A 27 9.38 -2.94 -5.80
CA ALA A 27 9.66 -1.58 -6.23
C ALA A 27 8.45 -0.65 -6.12
N TRP A 28 7.22 -1.13 -6.37
CA TRP A 28 6.03 -0.27 -6.32
C TRP A 28 5.66 0.09 -4.89
N LEU A 29 5.73 -0.85 -3.94
CA LEU A 29 5.53 -0.56 -2.52
C LEU A 29 6.58 0.41 -1.97
N VAL A 30 7.85 0.24 -2.35
CA VAL A 30 8.92 1.17 -1.97
C VAL A 30 8.69 2.56 -2.55
N PHE A 31 8.27 2.65 -3.82
CA PHE A 31 7.92 3.92 -4.45
C PHE A 31 6.76 4.61 -3.72
N LEU A 32 5.70 3.87 -3.41
CA LEU A 32 4.54 4.39 -2.70
C LEU A 32 4.91 4.89 -1.30
N GLY A 33 5.74 4.14 -0.57
CA GLY A 33 6.26 4.54 0.74
C GLY A 33 7.05 5.85 0.69
N LYS A 34 7.93 6.03 -0.30
CA LYS A 34 8.67 7.30 -0.50
C LYS A 34 7.73 8.48 -0.76
N LYS A 35 6.69 8.28 -1.58
CA LYS A 35 5.69 9.32 -1.87
C LYS A 35 4.85 9.65 -0.65
N PHE A 36 4.51 8.66 0.18
CA PHE A 36 3.78 8.86 1.42
C PHE A 36 4.60 9.63 2.46
N LEU A 37 5.90 9.36 2.59
CA LEU A 37 6.79 10.15 3.44
C LEU A 37 6.87 11.60 2.96
N ALA A 38 7.05 11.83 1.64
CA ALA A 38 7.03 13.18 1.09
C ALA A 38 5.69 13.89 1.32
N LEU A 39 4.57 13.16 1.27
CA LEU A 39 3.26 13.70 1.62
C LEU A 39 3.19 14.08 3.10
N THR A 40 3.80 13.29 3.98
CA THR A 40 3.86 13.59 5.42
C THR A 40 4.61 14.90 5.67
N ASP A 41 5.72 15.14 4.96
CA ASP A 41 6.47 16.40 5.04
C ASP A 41 5.62 17.58 4.56
N TRP A 42 4.87 17.39 3.46
CA TRP A 42 3.91 18.38 2.99
C TRP A 42 2.81 18.66 4.02
N VAL A 43 2.18 17.63 4.59
CA VAL A 43 1.13 17.79 5.61
C VAL A 43 1.68 18.46 6.87
N ALA A 44 2.91 18.14 7.27
CA ALA A 44 3.59 18.78 8.40
C ALA A 44 3.83 20.28 8.19
N PHE A 45 4.02 20.72 6.94
CA PHE A 45 4.08 22.16 6.59
C PHE A 45 2.75 22.88 6.81
N TRP A 46 1.61 22.20 6.64
CA TRP A 46 0.26 22.78 6.83
C TRP A 46 -0.22 22.78 8.29
N ARG A 47 0.58 22.24 9.22
CA ARG A 47 0.30 22.33 10.66
C ARG A 47 0.93 23.59 11.23
#